data_AF-W1WEL5-F1
#
_entry.id   AF-W1WEL5-F1
#
_cell.length_a   1.000
_cell.length_b   1.000
_cell.length_c   1.000
_cell.angle_alpha   90.00
_cell.angle_beta   90.00
_cell.angle_gamma   90.00
#
_symmetry.space_group_name_H-M   'P 1'
#
loop_
_entity.id
_entity.type
_entity.pdbx_description
1 polymer ?
#
loop_
_entity_poly.entity_id
_entity_poly.type
_entity_poly.pdbx_seq_one_letter_code
_entity_poly.pdbx_strand_id
1 'polypeptide(L)'
;AIVRITSEAPLLTPDVLAPWSRVQAKIAASNTGELDALQQLGFSLVEGEVDLALPVNNVSDSGAVVAQETDIPALRQLASAAFAQSRFRAPWYAPDASRRFYAQWIENAVRGTFDHQCLILRAASGGIRGYVSLRELNATDARIGLLAGRGAGAELMQTAL
;
A
#
# COMPACT_ATOMS: atom_id res chain seq x y z
N ALA A 1 -9.91 10.02 -10.97
CA ALA A 1 -9.08 9.34 -11.99
C ALA A 1 -7.59 9.51 -11.66
N ILE A 2 -6.73 8.56 -12.04
CA ILE A 2 -5.26 8.74 -12.00
C ILE A 2 -4.84 9.24 -13.39
N VAL A 3 -4.24 10.42 -13.45
CA VAL A 3 -3.63 10.97 -14.65
C VAL A 3 -2.34 10.22 -14.90
N ARG A 4 -2.23 9.62 -16.08
CA ARG A 4 -0.95 9.10 -16.59
C ARG A 4 -0.42 10.14 -17.57
N ILE A 5 0.67 10.77 -17.21
CA ILE A 5 1.32 11.77 -18.06
C ILE A 5 2.15 11.01 -19.10
N THR A 6 1.87 11.27 -20.37
CA THR A 6 2.62 10.73 -21.52
C THR A 6 2.63 11.79 -22.62
N SER A 7 3.71 11.84 -23.39
CA SER A 7 3.88 12.78 -24.50
C SER A 7 2.86 12.57 -25.63
N GLU A 8 2.19 11.42 -25.67
CA GLU A 8 1.18 11.07 -26.68
C GLU A 8 -0.24 11.48 -26.26
N ALA A 9 -0.44 11.93 -25.02
CA ALA A 9 -1.76 12.31 -24.53
C ALA A 9 -2.18 13.71 -25.03
N PRO A 10 -3.50 13.97 -25.17
CA PRO A 10 -4.00 15.33 -25.35
C PRO A 10 -3.50 16.26 -24.25
N LEU A 11 -3.41 17.56 -24.58
CA LEU A 11 -3.02 18.60 -23.63
C LEU A 11 -3.89 18.54 -22.37
N LEU A 12 -3.23 18.56 -21.21
CA LEU A 12 -3.90 18.62 -19.92
C LEU A 12 -4.30 20.07 -19.63
N THR A 13 -5.60 20.35 -19.64
CA THR A 13 -6.16 21.69 -19.42
C THR A 13 -7.11 21.72 -18.23
N PRO A 14 -7.38 22.90 -17.65
CA PRO A 14 -8.39 23.04 -16.59
C PRO A 14 -9.76 22.48 -16.98
N ASP A 15 -10.21 22.67 -18.23
CA ASP A 15 -11.52 22.20 -18.71
C ASP A 15 -11.62 20.67 -18.69
N VAL A 16 -10.53 19.96 -19.02
CA VAL A 16 -10.47 18.49 -18.97
C VAL A 16 -10.52 17.96 -17.52
N LEU A 17 -10.00 18.75 -16.58
CA LEU A 17 -9.95 18.41 -15.16
C LEU A 17 -11.25 18.76 -14.41
N ALA A 18 -11.96 19.79 -14.86
CA ALA A 18 -13.16 20.34 -14.22
C ALA A 18 -14.30 19.34 -13.89
N PRO A 19 -14.63 18.33 -14.73
CA PRO A 19 -15.77 17.45 -14.43
C PRO A 19 -15.50 16.43 -13.31
N TRP A 20 -14.27 16.34 -12.79
CA TRP A 20 -13.88 15.31 -11.82
C TRP A 20 -13.86 15.87 -10.40
N SER A 21 -14.52 15.17 -9.46
CA SER A 21 -14.46 15.52 -8.04
C SER A 21 -13.07 15.33 -7.41
N ARG A 22 -12.26 14.43 -7.98
CA ARG A 22 -10.87 14.19 -7.58
C ARG A 22 -10.03 13.68 -8.75
N VAL A 23 -8.92 14.34 -8.98
CA VAL A 23 -7.87 13.93 -9.92
C VAL A 23 -6.59 13.68 -9.13
N GLN A 24 -5.86 12.61 -9.47
CA GLN A 24 -4.58 12.24 -8.86
C GLN A 24 -3.51 12.18 -9.95
N ALA A 25 -2.27 12.52 -9.60
CA ALA A 25 -1.10 12.29 -10.42
C ALA A 25 0.02 11.71 -9.54
N LYS A 26 0.79 10.76 -10.08
CA LYS A 26 2.03 10.27 -9.48
C LYS A 26 3.14 10.56 -10.48
N ILE A 27 4.13 11.34 -10.05
CA ILE A 27 5.26 11.75 -10.89
C ILE A 27 6.55 11.26 -10.24
N ALA A 28 7.60 11.13 -11.05
CA ALA A 28 8.94 10.88 -10.52
C ALA A 28 9.41 12.12 -9.73
N ALA A 29 9.99 11.91 -8.55
CA ALA A 29 10.47 13.02 -7.71
C ALA A 29 11.57 13.86 -8.38
N SER A 30 12.29 13.28 -9.36
CA SER A 30 13.30 13.97 -10.16
C SER A 30 12.71 14.84 -11.29
N ASN A 31 11.43 14.68 -11.63
CA ASN A 31 10.79 15.43 -12.71
C ASN A 31 10.15 16.72 -12.18
N THR A 32 10.99 17.72 -11.90
CA THR A 32 10.52 19.01 -11.40
C THR A 32 9.69 19.79 -12.43
N GLY A 33 9.89 19.55 -13.73
CA GLY A 33 9.09 20.16 -14.78
C GLY A 33 7.61 19.74 -14.72
N GLU A 34 7.35 18.44 -14.53
CA GLU A 34 5.97 17.95 -14.31
C GLU A 34 5.39 18.45 -12.98
N LEU A 35 6.22 18.55 -11.93
CA LEU A 35 5.80 19.11 -10.65
C LEU A 35 5.28 20.55 -10.82
N ASP A 36 6.07 21.42 -11.45
CA ASP A 36 5.72 22.82 -11.67
C ASP A 36 4.47 22.94 -12.55
N ALA A 37 4.39 22.16 -13.62
CA ALA A 37 3.22 22.16 -14.53
C ALA A 37 1.93 21.72 -13.81
N LEU A 38 1.99 20.68 -12.98
CA LEU A 38 0.82 20.24 -12.20
C LEU A 38 0.42 21.26 -11.13
N GLN A 39 1.39 21.92 -10.49
CA GLN A 39 1.11 23.00 -9.55
C GLN A 39 0.44 24.20 -10.22
N GLN A 40 0.84 24.54 -11.44
CA GLN A 40 0.16 25.57 -12.25
C GLN A 40 -1.30 25.20 -12.58
N LEU A 41 -1.61 23.90 -12.65
CA LEU A 41 -2.98 23.38 -12.81
C LEU A 41 -3.71 23.19 -11.46
N GLY A 42 -3.14 23.64 -10.34
CA GLY A 42 -3.77 23.60 -9.01
C GLY A 42 -3.63 22.27 -8.26
N PHE A 43 -2.77 21.35 -8.70
CA PHE A 43 -2.45 20.16 -7.92
C PHE A 43 -1.66 20.52 -6.65
N SER A 44 -1.79 19.68 -5.64
CA SER A 44 -1.11 19.83 -4.35
C SER A 44 -0.53 18.49 -3.91
N LEU A 45 0.61 18.56 -3.22
CA LEU A 45 1.29 17.37 -2.69
C LEU A 45 0.42 16.68 -1.63
N VAL A 46 0.27 15.36 -1.76
CA VAL A 46 -0.39 14.51 -0.76
C VAL A 46 0.63 13.84 0.14
N GLU A 47 1.59 13.12 -0.46
CA GLU A 47 2.72 12.44 0.16
C GLU A 47 3.79 12.08 -0.89
N GLY A 48 4.97 11.67 -0.44
CA GLY A 48 6.00 11.04 -1.27
C GLY A 48 6.03 9.52 -1.06
N GLU A 49 6.53 8.79 -2.05
CA GLU A 49 6.68 7.33 -1.99
C GLU A 49 8.12 6.97 -2.39
N VAL A 50 8.68 5.96 -1.72
CA VAL A 50 9.95 5.34 -2.10
C VAL A 50 9.68 3.88 -2.40
N ASP A 51 10.09 3.41 -3.58
CA ASP A 51 10.05 2.00 -3.94
C ASP A 51 11.45 1.40 -3.76
N LEU A 52 11.53 0.26 -3.08
CA LEU A 52 12.79 -0.42 -2.75
C LEU A 52 12.74 -1.86 -3.22
N ALA A 53 13.91 -2.40 -3.58
CA ALA A 53 14.08 -3.80 -3.94
C ALA A 53 15.22 -4.41 -3.13
N LEU A 54 15.05 -5.67 -2.73
CA LEU A 54 16.08 -6.47 -2.06
C LEU A 54 16.30 -7.76 -2.85
N PRO A 55 17.54 -8.28 -2.91
CA PRO A 55 17.78 -9.61 -3.45
C PRO A 55 17.16 -10.66 -2.51
N VAL A 56 16.43 -11.60 -3.09
CA VAL A 56 15.90 -12.76 -2.38
C VAL A 56 16.99 -13.81 -2.24
N ASN A 57 17.38 -14.10 -1.01
CA ASN A 57 18.39 -15.11 -0.66
C ASN A 57 17.78 -16.09 0.33
N ASN A 58 18.43 -17.24 0.51
CA ASN A 58 17.96 -18.23 1.46
C ASN A 58 18.02 -17.68 2.90
N VAL A 59 16.85 -17.47 3.50
CA VAL A 59 16.68 -17.02 4.88
C VAL A 59 16.13 -18.15 5.75
N SER A 60 16.36 -18.06 7.06
CA SER A 60 15.77 -19.04 7.97
C SER A 60 14.26 -18.80 8.12
N ASP A 61 13.53 -19.83 8.53
CA ASP A 61 12.11 -19.70 8.84
C ASP A 61 11.89 -18.79 10.07
N SER A 62 10.98 -17.82 9.95
CA SER A 62 10.61 -16.89 11.02
C SER A 62 9.57 -17.47 11.98
N GLY A 63 8.95 -18.61 11.63
CA GLY A 63 7.80 -19.19 12.34
C GLY A 63 6.48 -18.50 12.03
N ALA A 64 6.41 -17.70 10.96
CA ALA A 64 5.16 -17.12 10.49
C ALA A 64 4.24 -18.20 9.91
N VAL A 65 2.93 -17.98 10.01
CA VAL A 65 1.90 -18.87 9.45
C VAL A 65 1.02 -18.12 8.47
N VAL A 66 0.44 -18.85 7.51
CA VAL A 66 -0.56 -18.28 6.59
C VAL A 66 -1.81 -17.92 7.39
N ALA A 67 -2.22 -16.66 7.31
CA ALA A 67 -3.44 -16.16 7.92
C ALA A 67 -4.66 -16.88 7.36
N GLN A 68 -5.62 -17.17 8.22
CA GLN A 68 -6.86 -17.85 7.87
C GLN A 68 -8.05 -16.89 7.88
N GLU A 69 -9.20 -17.29 7.34
CA GLU A 69 -10.40 -16.45 7.36
C GLU A 69 -10.81 -16.01 8.78
N THR A 70 -10.52 -16.83 9.79
CA THR A 70 -10.75 -16.53 11.20
C THR A 70 -9.87 -15.39 11.73
N ASP A 71 -8.75 -15.09 11.08
CA ASP A 71 -7.86 -13.98 11.45
C ASP A 71 -8.32 -12.63 10.84
N ILE A 72 -9.24 -12.65 9.85
CA ILE A 72 -9.70 -11.44 9.12
C ILE A 72 -10.20 -10.34 10.06
N PRO A 73 -11.08 -10.59 11.06
CA PRO A 73 -11.59 -9.53 11.92
C PRO A 73 -10.46 -8.78 12.65
N ALA A 74 -9.48 -9.51 13.19
CA ALA A 74 -8.35 -8.94 13.91
C ALA A 74 -7.40 -8.18 12.96
N LEU A 75 -7.09 -8.77 11.79
CA LEU A 75 -6.25 -8.13 10.78
C LEU A 75 -6.86 -6.83 10.24
N ARG A 76 -8.16 -6.82 9.97
CA ARG A 76 -8.88 -5.60 9.53
C ARG A 76 -8.74 -4.48 10.56
N GLN A 77 -8.89 -4.79 11.84
CA GLN A 77 -8.73 -3.79 12.90
C GLN A 77 -7.29 -3.26 12.94
N LEU A 78 -6.29 -4.15 12.91
CA LEU A 78 -4.88 -3.78 12.96
C LEU A 78 -4.46 -2.93 11.75
N ALA A 79 -4.83 -3.33 10.53
CA ALA A 79 -4.53 -2.60 9.31
C ALA A 79 -5.22 -1.23 9.26
N SER A 80 -6.48 -1.16 9.70
CA SER A 80 -7.22 0.10 9.75
C SER A 80 -6.54 1.14 10.66
N ALA A 81 -5.92 0.68 11.75
CA ALA A 81 -5.23 1.53 12.70
C ALA A 81 -3.81 1.90 12.22
N ALA A 82 -3.04 0.92 11.75
CA ALA A 82 -1.65 1.10 11.35
C ALA A 82 -1.51 2.03 10.12
N PHE A 83 -2.45 1.96 9.18
CA PHE A 83 -2.38 2.68 7.91
C PHE A 83 -3.44 3.80 7.80
N ALA A 84 -3.79 4.43 8.92
CA ALA A 84 -4.80 5.48 8.95
C ALA A 84 -4.36 6.80 8.24
N GLN A 85 -3.06 7.05 8.14
CA GLN A 85 -2.48 8.28 7.57
C GLN A 85 -1.82 8.04 6.21
N SER A 86 -2.57 7.48 5.26
CA SER A 86 -2.11 7.29 3.87
C SER A 86 -2.52 8.45 2.95
N ARG A 87 -2.23 8.35 1.66
CA ARG A 87 -2.80 9.21 0.60
C ARG A 87 -4.33 9.27 0.55
N PHE A 88 -5.03 8.38 1.27
CA PHE A 88 -6.49 8.40 1.44
C PHE A 88 -6.95 9.09 2.74
N ARG A 89 -6.09 9.90 3.37
CA ARG A 89 -6.40 10.67 4.59
C ARG A 89 -7.24 11.92 4.32
N ALA A 90 -7.80 12.49 5.39
CA ALA A 90 -8.33 13.85 5.37
C ALA A 90 -7.19 14.88 5.17
N PRO A 91 -7.46 16.02 4.48
CA PRO A 91 -8.74 16.47 3.95
C PRO A 91 -9.06 15.94 2.53
N TRP A 92 -8.22 15.08 1.95
CA TRP A 92 -8.38 14.61 0.56
C TRP A 92 -9.58 13.68 0.38
N TYR A 93 -9.87 12.90 1.40
CA TYR A 93 -10.95 11.91 1.46
C TYR A 93 -11.72 12.02 2.78
N ALA A 94 -12.84 11.30 2.86
CA ALA A 94 -13.61 11.16 4.10
C ALA A 94 -12.73 10.60 5.24
N PRO A 95 -12.97 10.99 6.51
CA PRO A 95 -12.12 10.61 7.64
C PRO A 95 -11.92 9.10 7.86
N ASP A 96 -12.86 8.27 7.41
CA ASP A 96 -12.82 6.81 7.52
C ASP A 96 -12.26 6.09 6.28
N ALA A 97 -12.00 6.83 5.18
CA ALA A 97 -11.65 6.24 3.89
C ALA A 97 -10.35 5.43 3.94
N SER A 98 -9.27 5.99 4.51
CA SER A 98 -8.00 5.26 4.67
C SER A 98 -8.19 3.98 5.46
N ARG A 99 -8.91 4.05 6.59
CA ARG A 99 -9.15 2.91 7.47
C ARG A 99 -9.89 1.79 6.76
N ARG A 100 -10.97 2.14 6.05
CA ARG A 100 -11.76 1.18 5.25
C ARG A 100 -10.95 0.55 4.13
N PHE A 101 -10.13 1.35 3.46
CA PHE A 101 -9.29 0.90 2.36
C PHE A 101 -8.29 -0.17 2.82
N TYR A 102 -7.51 0.09 3.87
CA TYR A 102 -6.50 -0.88 4.34
C TYR A 102 -7.10 -2.08 5.08
N ALA A 103 -8.25 -1.92 5.74
CA ALA A 103 -9.00 -3.06 6.24
C ALA A 103 -9.44 -3.99 5.08
N GLN A 104 -9.94 -3.43 3.98
CA GLN A 104 -10.31 -4.25 2.82
C GLN A 104 -9.10 -4.88 2.13
N TRP A 105 -7.98 -4.14 2.03
CA TRP A 105 -6.75 -4.66 1.44
C TRP A 105 -6.29 -5.92 2.17
N ILE A 106 -6.13 -5.86 3.50
CA ILE A 106 -5.63 -7.01 4.25
C ILE A 106 -6.60 -8.20 4.21
N GLU A 107 -7.92 -7.95 4.16
CA GLU A 107 -8.90 -9.02 3.97
C GLU A 107 -8.72 -9.69 2.60
N ASN A 108 -8.52 -8.91 1.53
CA ASN A 108 -8.31 -9.48 0.19
C ASN A 108 -7.03 -10.33 0.14
N ALA A 109 -5.98 -9.93 0.86
CA ALA A 109 -4.73 -10.67 0.96
C ALA A 109 -4.91 -12.02 1.69
N VAL A 110 -5.78 -12.07 2.70
CA VAL A 110 -6.13 -13.34 3.39
C VAL A 110 -6.94 -14.24 2.46
N ARG A 111 -7.87 -13.67 1.68
CA ARG A 111 -8.72 -14.43 0.75
C ARG A 111 -8.01 -14.82 -0.55
N GLY A 112 -6.79 -14.36 -0.79
CA GLY A 112 -6.03 -14.61 -2.01
C GLY A 112 -6.64 -13.95 -3.26
N THR A 113 -7.51 -12.95 -3.11
CA THR A 113 -8.20 -12.29 -4.24
C THR A 113 -7.40 -11.11 -4.81
N PHE A 114 -6.64 -10.42 -3.95
CA PHE A 114 -5.67 -9.36 -4.26
C PHE A 114 -4.57 -9.42 -3.20
N ASP A 115 -3.33 -9.63 -3.63
CA ASP A 115 -2.24 -10.25 -2.83
C ASP A 115 -2.53 -11.73 -2.56
N HIS A 116 -1.54 -12.58 -2.84
CA HIS A 116 -1.77 -14.02 -2.84
C HIS A 116 -1.84 -14.57 -1.42
N GLN A 117 -1.12 -13.96 -0.46
CA GLN A 117 -1.03 -14.45 0.91
C GLN A 117 -0.84 -13.32 1.92
N CYS A 118 -1.42 -13.51 3.10
CA CYS A 118 -1.09 -12.77 4.31
C CYS A 118 -0.41 -13.75 5.30
N LEU A 119 0.79 -13.40 5.77
CA LEU A 119 1.55 -14.17 6.74
C LEU A 119 1.52 -13.44 8.09
N ILE A 120 1.34 -14.19 9.18
CA ILE A 120 1.21 -13.65 10.53
C ILE A 120 2.23 -14.28 11.48
N LEU A 121 2.82 -13.44 12.32
CA LEU A 121 3.58 -13.87 13.49
C LEU A 121 2.65 -13.84 14.71
N ARG A 122 2.59 -14.94 15.46
CA ARG A 122 1.80 -15.03 16.69
C ARG A 122 2.66 -14.72 17.92
N ALA A 123 2.07 -14.04 18.90
CA ALA A 123 2.62 -13.95 20.24
C ALA A 123 2.37 -15.25 21.01
N ALA A 124 3.06 -15.45 22.14
CA ALA A 124 2.82 -16.59 23.02
C ALA A 124 1.36 -16.68 23.53
N SER A 125 0.63 -15.56 23.56
CA SER A 125 -0.80 -15.50 23.89
C SER A 125 -1.73 -15.96 22.75
N GLY A 126 -1.20 -16.29 21.57
CA GLY A 126 -1.96 -16.66 20.37
C GLY A 126 -2.42 -15.47 19.51
N GLY A 127 -2.34 -14.24 20.03
CA GLY A 127 -2.67 -13.02 19.30
C GLY A 127 -1.67 -12.68 18.19
N ILE A 128 -2.09 -11.86 17.23
CA ILE A 128 -1.23 -11.41 16.12
C ILE A 128 -0.21 -10.39 16.65
N ARG A 129 1.08 -10.74 16.58
CA ARG A 129 2.23 -9.87 16.90
C ARG A 129 2.60 -8.98 15.72
N GLY A 130 2.45 -9.49 14.50
CA GLY A 130 2.74 -8.77 13.26
C GLY A 130 2.20 -9.53 12.05
N TYR A 131 2.10 -8.83 10.93
CA TYR A 131 1.63 -9.41 9.68
C TYR A 131 2.33 -8.77 8.47
N VAL A 132 2.40 -9.53 7.38
CA VAL A 132 2.89 -9.08 6.08
C VAL A 132 2.01 -9.65 4.96
N SER A 133 1.56 -8.83 4.01
CA SER A 133 0.91 -9.29 2.78
C SER A 133 1.92 -9.35 1.64
N LEU A 134 1.83 -10.41 0.83
CA LEU A 134 2.73 -10.69 -0.27
C LEU A 134 1.97 -10.98 -1.55
N ARG A 135 2.54 -10.50 -2.66
CA ARG A 135 2.02 -10.74 -4.01
C ARG A 135 3.16 -11.04 -4.96
N GLU A 136 3.04 -12.12 -5.73
CA GLU A 136 3.88 -12.33 -6.91
C GLU A 136 3.51 -11.32 -8.00
N LEU A 137 4.50 -10.61 -8.51
CA LEU A 137 4.32 -9.65 -9.60
C LEU A 137 4.58 -10.30 -10.95
N ASN A 138 5.63 -11.13 -11.02
CA ASN A 138 6.09 -11.83 -12.22
C ASN A 138 7.00 -13.01 -11.80
N ALA A 139 7.70 -13.62 -12.75
CA ALA A 139 8.54 -14.80 -12.50
C ALA A 139 9.77 -14.55 -11.59
N THR A 140 10.18 -13.30 -11.39
CA THR A 140 11.37 -12.94 -10.61
C THR A 140 11.07 -12.08 -9.39
N ASP A 141 9.89 -11.45 -9.36
CA ASP A 141 9.58 -10.39 -8.41
C ASP A 141 8.35 -10.73 -7.57
N ALA A 142 8.49 -10.59 -6.26
CA ALA A 142 7.39 -10.51 -5.31
C ALA A 142 7.37 -9.12 -4.66
N ARG A 143 6.23 -8.73 -4.11
CA ARG A 143 6.03 -7.42 -3.48
C ARG A 143 5.34 -7.56 -2.14
N ILE A 144 5.91 -6.88 -1.15
CA ILE A 144 5.25 -6.59 0.12
C ILE A 144 4.17 -5.54 -0.13
N GLY A 145 2.91 -5.88 0.18
CA GLY A 145 1.80 -4.94 0.16
C GLY A 145 1.75 -4.14 1.46
N LEU A 146 1.40 -4.81 2.55
CA LEU A 146 1.32 -4.25 3.90
C LEU A 146 2.30 -4.98 4.82
N LEU A 147 3.02 -4.26 5.67
CA LEU A 147 3.86 -4.84 6.72
C LEU A 147 3.69 -4.02 7.99
N ALA A 148 3.23 -4.64 9.08
CA ALA A 148 3.11 -3.98 10.37
C ALA A 148 3.23 -4.96 11.54
N GLY A 149 3.97 -4.56 12.58
CA GLY A 149 4.13 -5.30 13.82
C GLY A 149 5.15 -4.61 14.72
N ARG A 150 4.70 -4.05 15.85
CA ARG A 150 5.59 -3.29 16.74
C ARG A 150 6.67 -4.23 17.30
N GLY A 151 7.93 -3.93 17.00
CA GLY A 151 9.06 -4.75 17.42
C GLY A 151 9.15 -6.11 16.73
N ALA A 152 8.53 -6.27 15.55
CA ALA A 152 8.58 -7.49 14.74
C ALA A 152 9.11 -7.25 13.32
N GLY A 153 9.71 -6.09 13.05
CA GLY A 153 10.10 -5.68 11.70
C GLY A 153 11.14 -6.60 11.05
N ALA A 154 12.13 -7.06 11.82
CA ALA A 154 13.16 -7.96 11.31
C ALA A 154 12.57 -9.33 10.92
N GLU A 155 11.76 -9.91 11.80
CA GLU A 155 11.11 -11.20 11.56
C GLU A 155 10.08 -11.12 10.43
N LEU A 156 9.37 -9.99 10.27
CA LEU A 156 8.45 -9.77 9.15
C LEU A 156 9.18 -9.60 7.82
N MET A 157 10.34 -8.93 7.80
CA MET A 157 11.18 -8.89 6.59
C MET A 157 11.75 -10.25 6.26
N GLN A 158 12.18 -11.03 7.26
CA GLN A 158 12.61 -12.40 7.08
C GLN A 158 11.49 -13.30 6.55
N THR A 159 10.25 -13.07 6.98
CA THR A 159 9.06 -13.78 6.48
C THR A 159 8.76 -13.46 5.00
N ALA A 160 9.16 -12.28 4.54
CA ALA A 160 8.88 -11.80 3.20
C ALA A 160 9.95 -12.17 2.16
N LEU A 161 11.10 -12.67 2.61
CA LEU A 161 12.23 -13.12 1.79
C LEU A 161 12.19 -14.64 1.65
#